data_AF-A0A6J7SC71-F1
#
_entry.id   AF-A0A6J7SC71-F1
#
_cell.length_a   1.000
_cell.length_b   1.000
_cell.length_c   1.000
_cell.angle_alpha   90.00
_cell.angle_beta   90.00
_cell.angle_gamma   90.00
#
_symmetry.space_group_name_H-M   'P 1'
#
loop_
_entity.id
_entity.type
_entity.pdbx_description
1 polymer ?
#
loop_
_entity_poly.entity_id
_entity_poly.type
_entity_poly.pdbx_seq_one_letter_code
_entity_poly.pdbx_strand_id
1 'polypeptide(L)'
;MIVAQPLLRHARRVGVVAFGALAVIIVATVVPGPGVTGSLRLALAADREPVTPALALTVRPRTILAPTSPPARVESPLVTATQPVAVPVATPTAASRARTRTPVASPLRPSTVAGYKSWARDFMATTYRWTTPEQFTCLNNLWIRESQWDPRAKNPTSGALGIPQALPAWKMRAAGSDWRTNPQTQMTWGLGYIKARYGTPCGAWSAFQQKNWY
;
A
#
# COMPACT_ATOMS: atom_id res chain seq x y z
N MET A 1 0.78 9.64 4.88
CA MET A 1 1.04 9.26 3.47
C MET A 1 0.80 7.77 3.32
N ILE A 2 -0.08 7.35 2.40
CA ILE A 2 -0.14 5.97 1.90
C ILE A 2 1.02 5.84 0.91
N VAL A 3 2.22 6.01 1.46
CA VAL A 3 3.38 5.30 0.98
C VAL A 3 2.90 3.88 0.83
N ALA A 4 3.03 3.29 -0.34
CA ALA A 4 2.76 1.87 -0.53
C ALA A 4 3.77 1.08 0.30
N GLN A 5 3.58 1.09 1.62
CA GLN A 5 4.58 0.67 2.58
C GLN A 5 4.80 -0.82 2.35
N PRO A 6 6.06 -1.27 2.43
CA PRO A 6 6.29 -2.70 2.59
C PRO A 6 5.41 -3.17 3.75
N LEU A 7 4.83 -4.35 3.59
CA LEU A 7 4.32 -5.15 4.69
C LEU A 7 5.42 -5.19 5.77
N LEU A 8 5.42 -4.23 6.69
CA LEU A 8 6.15 -4.35 7.94
C LEU A 8 5.46 -5.51 8.63
N ARG A 9 6.11 -6.68 8.53
CA ARG A 9 5.90 -7.79 9.43
C ARG A 9 5.84 -7.16 10.81
N HIS A 10 4.66 -7.13 11.41
CA HIS A 10 4.57 -6.83 12.82
C HIS A 10 5.36 -7.95 13.48
N ALA A 11 6.58 -7.64 13.91
CA ALA A 11 7.19 -8.36 15.00
C ALA A 11 6.15 -8.30 16.12
N ARG A 12 5.55 -9.44 16.44
CA ARG A 12 4.64 -9.59 17.57
C ARG A 12 5.42 -9.16 18.81
N ARG A 13 5.28 -7.90 19.22
CA ARG A 13 5.42 -7.55 20.63
C ARG A 13 4.12 -7.99 21.26
N VAL A 14 4.16 -9.12 21.94
CA VAL A 14 3.12 -9.51 22.91
C VAL A 14 3.15 -8.45 23.99
N GLY A 15 2.40 -7.38 23.78
CA GLY A 15 2.03 -6.42 24.81
C GLY A 15 0.63 -6.80 25.27
N VAL A 16 0.56 -7.46 26.43
CA VAL A 16 -0.70 -7.59 27.16
C VAL A 16 -1.12 -6.18 27.54
N VAL A 17 -2.13 -5.63 26.86
CA VAL A 17 -2.82 -4.41 27.30
C VAL A 17 -4.14 -4.87 27.89
N ALA A 18 -4.24 -4.72 29.21
CA ALA A 18 -5.42 -5.04 29.98
C ALA A 18 -6.63 -4.23 29.47
N PHE A 19 -7.74 -4.93 29.26
CA PHE A 19 -9.04 -4.33 28.97
C PHE A 19 -9.55 -3.63 30.24
N GLY A 20 -9.38 -2.30 30.30
CA GLY A 20 -10.13 -1.45 31.21
C GLY A 20 -11.56 -1.30 30.70
N ALA A 21 -12.51 -1.96 31.35
CA ALA A 21 -13.93 -1.81 31.09
C ALA A 21 -14.38 -0.38 31.43
N LEU A 22 -14.68 0.43 30.41
CA LEU A 22 -15.43 1.68 30.60
C LEU A 22 -16.91 1.36 30.44
N ALA A 23 -17.63 1.42 31.56
CA ALA A 23 -19.06 1.21 31.63
C ALA A 23 -19.81 2.24 30.77
N VAL A 24 -20.62 1.76 29.83
CA VAL A 24 -21.63 2.55 29.15
C VAL A 24 -22.76 2.78 30.16
N ILE A 25 -22.93 4.02 30.61
CA ILE A 25 -24.13 4.43 31.35
C ILE A 25 -25.23 4.64 30.29
N ILE A 26 -26.10 3.64 30.14
CA ILE A 26 -27.36 3.80 29.41
C ILE A 26 -28.35 4.47 30.38
N VAL A 27 -28.55 5.78 30.25
CA VAL A 27 -29.70 6.45 30.89
C VAL A 27 -30.94 6.11 30.06
N ALA A 28 -31.68 5.10 30.47
CA ALA A 28 -33.01 4.80 29.96
C ALA A 28 -34.04 5.64 30.73
N THR A 29 -34.44 6.79 30.20
CA THR A 29 -35.68 7.45 30.67
C THR A 29 -36.87 6.74 30.05
N VAL A 30 -37.44 5.79 30.81
CA VAL A 30 -38.73 5.15 30.50
C VAL A 30 -39.85 6.11 30.89
N VAL A 31 -40.68 6.46 29.92
CA VAL A 31 -42.00 7.09 30.13
C VAL A 31 -42.96 6.00 30.62
N PRO A 32 -43.60 6.13 31.80
CA PRO A 32 -44.55 5.12 32.28
C PRO A 32 -45.94 5.33 31.66
N GLY A 33 -46.42 4.32 30.92
CA GLY A 33 -47.84 4.08 30.70
C GLY A 33 -48.38 3.14 31.80
N PRO A 34 -49.64 3.29 32.25
CA PRO A 34 -50.18 2.49 33.33
C PRO A 34 -50.71 1.16 32.80
N GLY A 35 -50.31 0.05 33.40
CA GLY A 35 -51.08 -1.18 33.30
C GLY A 35 -50.30 -2.47 33.46
N VAL A 36 -50.75 -3.26 34.44
CA VAL A 36 -50.70 -4.73 34.50
C VAL A 36 -49.51 -5.36 35.24
N THR A 37 -49.66 -5.41 36.57
CA THR A 37 -49.77 -6.62 37.42
C THR A 37 -48.85 -7.82 37.16
N GLY A 38 -48.04 -8.21 38.16
CA GLY A 38 -47.67 -9.63 38.30
C GLY A 38 -46.34 -9.99 38.98
N SER A 39 -46.27 -9.84 40.31
CA SER A 39 -45.65 -10.74 41.30
C SER A 39 -44.20 -11.27 41.14
N LEU A 40 -43.39 -10.81 42.09
CA LEU A 40 -42.05 -11.22 42.49
C LEU A 40 -41.98 -12.69 42.98
N ARG A 41 -41.01 -13.48 42.51
CA ARG A 41 -40.47 -14.61 43.28
C ARG A 41 -38.95 -14.55 43.32
N LEU A 42 -38.46 -14.41 44.56
CA LEU A 42 -37.07 -14.55 44.97
C LEU A 42 -36.87 -16.01 45.40
N ALA A 43 -35.94 -16.74 44.78
CA ALA A 43 -35.50 -18.05 45.25
C ALA A 43 -33.98 -17.99 45.50
N LEU A 44 -33.63 -18.42 46.71
CA LEU A 44 -32.33 -18.36 47.37
C LEU A 44 -31.49 -19.60 47.02
N ALA A 45 -30.17 -19.36 46.86
CA ALA A 45 -29.00 -20.23 46.79
C ALA A 45 -29.12 -21.77 46.86
N ALA A 46 -28.34 -22.45 46.00
CA ALA A 46 -27.75 -23.75 46.31
C ALA A 46 -26.34 -23.87 45.71
N ASP A 47 -25.42 -24.13 46.62
CA ASP A 47 -23.98 -24.41 46.52
C ASP A 47 -23.65 -25.59 45.58
N ARG A 48 -22.54 -25.50 44.83
CA ARG A 48 -21.73 -26.64 44.31
C ARG A 48 -20.48 -26.15 43.55
N GLU A 49 -19.34 -26.13 44.25
CA GLU A 49 -17.99 -26.26 43.67
C GLU A 49 -17.74 -27.76 43.28
N PRO A 50 -16.54 -28.15 42.79
CA PRO A 50 -15.96 -27.88 41.47
C PRO A 50 -15.63 -29.20 40.72
N VAL A 51 -15.51 -29.19 39.39
CA VAL A 51 -14.99 -30.36 38.65
C VAL A 51 -13.92 -29.91 37.67
N THR A 52 -12.66 -30.17 38.05
CA THR A 52 -11.54 -30.41 37.12
C THR A 52 -11.43 -31.93 36.91
N PRO A 53 -11.14 -32.38 35.69
CA PRO A 53 -9.79 -32.88 35.38
C PRO A 53 -9.27 -32.30 34.04
N ALA A 54 -8.05 -31.77 33.99
CA ALA A 54 -6.82 -32.53 33.71
C ALA A 54 -6.77 -33.13 32.29
N LEU A 55 -6.14 -32.42 31.36
CA LEU A 55 -5.28 -32.98 30.29
C LEU A 55 -4.54 -31.82 29.61
N ALA A 56 -3.50 -31.33 30.28
CA ALA A 56 -2.48 -30.53 29.63
C ALA A 56 -1.62 -31.44 28.74
N LEU A 57 -1.99 -31.55 27.46
CA LEU A 57 -1.14 -32.20 26.46
C LEU A 57 0.06 -31.26 26.19
N THR A 58 1.17 -31.51 26.87
CA THR A 58 2.45 -30.85 26.60
C THR A 58 3.01 -31.38 25.29
N VAL A 59 2.61 -30.79 24.17
CA VAL A 59 3.32 -30.95 22.90
C VAL A 59 4.52 -30.02 22.94
N ARG A 60 5.69 -30.62 23.20
CA ARG A 60 6.98 -29.93 23.09
C ARG A 60 7.16 -29.42 21.65
N PRO A 61 7.59 -28.17 21.42
CA PRO A 61 8.10 -27.79 20.11
C PRO A 61 9.39 -28.58 19.87
N ARG A 62 9.36 -29.47 18.87
CA ARG A 62 10.56 -30.11 18.33
C ARG A 62 11.36 -28.99 17.69
N THR A 63 12.46 -28.59 18.33
CA THR A 63 13.47 -27.70 17.76
C THR A 63 14.01 -28.36 16.50
N ILE A 64 13.49 -27.99 15.33
CA ILE A 64 14.14 -28.30 14.06
C ILE A 64 15.30 -27.32 13.97
N LEU A 65 16.51 -27.83 14.22
CA LEU A 65 17.75 -27.15 13.86
C LEU A 65 17.65 -26.81 12.37
N ALA A 66 17.59 -25.51 12.08
CA ALA A 66 17.74 -25.00 10.73
C ALA A 66 19.11 -25.48 10.19
N PRO A 67 19.21 -25.99 8.95
CA PRO A 67 20.49 -26.20 8.34
C PRO A 67 21.18 -24.84 8.16
N THR A 68 22.26 -24.65 8.92
CA THR A 68 23.22 -23.58 8.75
C THR A 68 23.91 -23.79 7.41
N SER A 69 23.48 -23.06 6.37
CA SER A 69 24.26 -22.94 5.13
C SER A 69 25.09 -21.65 5.18
N PRO A 70 26.43 -21.73 5.19
CA PRO A 70 27.29 -20.56 5.03
C PRO A 70 27.17 -19.96 3.61
N PRO A 71 27.57 -18.69 3.41
CA PRO A 71 27.44 -18.00 2.13
C PRO A 71 28.41 -18.58 1.10
N ALA A 72 27.86 -19.10 -0.01
CA ALA A 72 28.66 -19.29 -1.21
C ALA A 72 29.01 -17.93 -1.80
N ARG A 73 30.25 -17.51 -1.53
CA ARG A 73 31.02 -16.51 -2.27
C ARG A 73 30.98 -16.90 -3.76
N VAL A 74 30.22 -16.18 -4.57
CA VAL A 74 30.42 -16.20 -6.02
C VAL A 74 31.46 -15.14 -6.33
N GLU A 75 32.62 -15.66 -6.69
CA GLU A 75 33.81 -14.99 -7.17
C GLU A 75 33.49 -14.09 -8.38
N SER A 76 34.06 -12.89 -8.37
CA SER A 76 34.13 -11.98 -9.50
C SER A 76 34.92 -12.62 -10.66
N PRO A 77 34.42 -12.61 -11.90
CA PRO A 77 35.31 -12.63 -13.05
C PRO A 77 35.73 -11.20 -13.37
N LEU A 78 36.99 -10.92 -13.05
CA LEU A 78 37.80 -9.87 -13.67
C LEU A 78 37.81 -10.15 -15.18
N VAL A 79 37.23 -9.25 -15.98
CA VAL A 79 37.43 -9.23 -17.44
C VAL A 79 38.02 -7.89 -17.83
N THR A 80 39.35 -7.92 -17.88
CA THR A 80 40.23 -7.32 -18.89
C THR A 80 39.78 -6.02 -19.55
N ALA A 81 40.48 -4.96 -19.16
CA ALA A 81 40.64 -3.75 -19.95
C ALA A 81 41.42 -4.05 -21.24
N THR A 82 40.85 -3.67 -22.38
CA THR A 82 41.58 -3.45 -23.62
C THR A 82 41.25 -2.05 -24.12
N GLN A 83 42.15 -1.10 -23.87
CA GLN A 83 42.28 0.11 -24.70
C GLN A 83 43.01 -0.29 -25.99
N PRO A 84 42.75 0.39 -27.13
CA PRO A 84 43.75 1.39 -27.55
C PRO A 84 43.20 2.69 -28.16
N VAL A 85 43.95 3.77 -27.86
CA VAL A 85 44.45 4.82 -28.78
C VAL A 85 43.52 5.98 -29.20
N ALA A 86 43.73 7.08 -28.48
CA ALA A 86 44.04 8.46 -28.93
C ALA A 86 43.48 9.03 -30.27
N VAL A 87 42.58 10.02 -30.09
CA VAL A 87 42.42 11.36 -30.72
C VAL A 87 42.83 11.62 -32.18
N PRO A 88 42.00 12.41 -32.91
CA PRO A 88 42.30 13.83 -32.96
C PRO A 88 41.16 14.74 -32.50
N VAL A 89 41.58 15.86 -31.90
CA VAL A 89 40.78 17.03 -31.52
C VAL A 89 40.18 17.67 -32.78
N ALA A 90 38.86 17.80 -32.82
CA ALA A 90 38.16 18.67 -33.76
C ALA A 90 37.41 19.74 -32.96
N THR A 91 37.75 20.99 -33.26
CA THR A 91 37.17 22.25 -32.77
C THR A 91 35.65 22.31 -32.97
N PRO A 92 34.87 22.91 -32.06
CA PRO A 92 33.43 23.08 -32.23
C PRO A 92 33.14 24.31 -33.10
N THR A 93 32.90 24.10 -34.40
CA THR A 93 32.26 25.12 -35.23
C THR A 93 30.74 24.97 -35.12
N ALA A 94 30.12 25.96 -34.51
CA ALA A 94 28.68 26.11 -34.44
C ALA A 94 28.07 26.17 -35.84
N ALA A 95 27.22 25.20 -36.16
CA ALA A 95 26.20 25.32 -37.17
C ALA A 95 24.94 24.61 -36.65
N SER A 96 24.09 25.40 -36.00
CA SER A 96 22.75 25.02 -35.58
C SER A 96 21.94 24.64 -36.82
N ARG A 97 21.97 23.37 -37.20
CA ARG A 97 20.95 22.79 -38.07
C ARG A 97 19.85 22.31 -37.15
N ALA A 98 18.86 23.18 -36.95
CA ALA A 98 17.57 22.83 -36.41
C ALA A 98 16.99 21.69 -37.26
N ARG A 99 17.29 20.45 -36.88
CA ARG A 99 16.49 19.31 -37.26
C ARG A 99 15.19 19.49 -36.51
N THR A 100 14.19 20.02 -37.19
CA THR A 100 12.79 19.90 -36.81
C THR A 100 12.52 18.40 -36.72
N ARG A 101 12.77 17.81 -35.54
CA ARG A 101 12.32 16.47 -35.22
C ARG A 101 10.81 16.60 -35.12
N THR A 102 10.12 16.39 -36.25
CA THR A 102 8.71 16.08 -36.24
C THR A 102 8.53 14.98 -35.19
N PRO A 103 7.81 15.22 -34.09
CA PRO A 103 7.58 14.17 -33.12
C PRO A 103 6.73 13.14 -33.85
N VAL A 104 7.35 12.02 -34.24
CA VAL A 104 6.61 10.79 -34.52
C VAL A 104 5.81 10.54 -33.25
N ALA A 105 4.49 10.74 -33.35
CA ALA A 105 3.57 10.50 -32.26
C ALA A 105 3.75 9.05 -31.82
N SER A 106 4.52 8.87 -30.74
CA SER A 106 4.51 7.62 -30.00
C SER A 106 3.06 7.32 -29.63
N PRO A 107 2.66 6.03 -29.61
CA PRO A 107 1.27 5.66 -29.29
C PRO A 107 0.83 6.43 -28.06
N LEU A 108 -0.37 7.03 -28.14
CA LEU A 108 -0.98 8.07 -27.28
C LEU A 108 -0.80 7.83 -25.77
N ARG A 109 0.43 7.92 -25.28
CA ARG A 109 0.73 7.91 -23.86
C ARG A 109 0.32 9.27 -23.35
N PRO A 110 -0.61 9.34 -22.39
CA PRO A 110 -0.93 10.62 -21.79
C PRO A 110 0.37 11.23 -21.27
N SER A 111 0.58 12.51 -21.54
CA SER A 111 1.70 13.30 -21.00
C SER A 111 1.21 14.40 -20.06
N THR A 112 -0.11 14.60 -20.00
CA THR A 112 -0.78 15.59 -19.16
C THR A 112 -1.51 14.92 -18.00
N VAL A 113 -1.69 15.66 -16.91
CA VAL A 113 -2.46 15.20 -15.75
C VAL A 113 -3.89 14.80 -16.12
N ALA A 114 -4.54 15.55 -17.02
CA ALA A 114 -5.85 15.20 -17.54
C ALA A 114 -5.84 13.86 -18.27
N GLY A 115 -4.82 13.61 -19.08
CA GLY A 115 -4.62 12.33 -19.75
C GLY A 115 -4.39 11.17 -18.78
N TYR A 116 -3.57 11.37 -17.73
CA TYR A 116 -3.36 10.36 -16.69
C TYR A 116 -4.66 9.99 -15.99
N LYS A 117 -5.46 11.01 -15.63
CA LYS A 117 -6.76 10.85 -15.00
C LYS A 117 -7.74 10.09 -15.89
N SER A 118 -7.78 10.41 -17.19
CA SER A 118 -8.63 9.68 -18.15
C SER A 118 -8.22 8.22 -18.24
N TRP A 119 -6.93 7.96 -18.49
CA TRP A 119 -6.42 6.60 -18.57
C TRP A 119 -6.68 5.80 -17.29
N ALA A 120 -6.52 6.42 -16.11
CA ALA A 120 -6.79 5.77 -14.84
C ALA A 120 -8.28 5.37 -14.69
N ARG A 121 -9.22 6.24 -15.09
CA ARG A 121 -10.66 5.91 -15.11
C ARG A 121 -10.94 4.71 -16.00
N ASP A 122 -10.44 4.74 -17.22
CA ASP A 122 -10.67 3.67 -18.20
C ASP A 122 -10.06 2.35 -17.71
N PHE A 123 -8.84 2.40 -17.19
CA PHE A 123 -8.16 1.23 -16.65
C PHE A 123 -8.88 0.65 -15.42
N MET A 124 -9.38 1.49 -14.52
CA MET A 124 -10.16 1.07 -13.36
C MET A 124 -11.46 0.37 -13.74
N ALA A 125 -12.20 0.94 -14.69
CA ALA A 125 -13.46 0.38 -15.17
C ALA A 125 -13.23 -0.96 -15.90
N THR A 126 -12.24 -1.02 -16.78
CA THR A 126 -11.95 -2.18 -17.62
C THR A 126 -11.29 -3.32 -16.85
N THR A 127 -10.42 -3.04 -15.88
CA THR A 127 -9.63 -4.07 -15.17
C THR A 127 -10.30 -4.51 -13.87
N TYR A 128 -10.88 -3.57 -13.11
CA TYR A 128 -11.36 -3.84 -11.75
C TYR A 128 -12.88 -3.69 -11.60
N ARG A 129 -13.59 -3.30 -12.66
CA ARG A 129 -15.04 -2.99 -12.64
C ARG A 129 -15.41 -1.88 -11.64
N TRP A 130 -14.46 -1.00 -11.32
CA TRP A 130 -14.71 0.20 -10.53
C TRP A 130 -15.23 1.31 -11.45
N THR A 131 -16.51 1.24 -11.77
CA THR A 131 -17.16 2.13 -12.76
C THR A 131 -17.79 3.37 -12.13
N THR A 132 -17.98 3.42 -10.81
CA THR A 132 -18.72 4.52 -10.19
C THR A 132 -17.84 5.80 -10.11
N PRO A 133 -18.43 6.99 -10.30
CA PRO A 133 -17.70 8.27 -10.20
C PRO A 133 -17.00 8.47 -8.83
N GLU A 134 -17.57 7.92 -7.76
CA GLU A 134 -17.04 8.01 -6.40
C GLU A 134 -15.70 7.30 -6.30
N GLN A 135 -15.54 6.12 -6.92
CA GLN A 135 -14.27 5.39 -6.90
C GLN A 135 -13.14 6.21 -7.52
N PHE A 136 -13.42 6.87 -8.65
CA PHE A 136 -12.43 7.76 -9.25
C PHE A 136 -12.18 9.00 -8.39
N THR A 137 -13.20 9.57 -7.75
CA THR A 137 -13.04 10.73 -6.87
C THR A 137 -12.14 10.40 -5.68
N CYS A 138 -12.35 9.25 -5.03
CA CYS A 138 -11.50 8.73 -3.97
C CYS A 138 -10.05 8.55 -4.43
N LEU A 139 -9.82 7.95 -5.61
CA LEU A 139 -8.49 7.81 -6.19
C LEU A 139 -7.85 9.18 -6.45
N ASN A 140 -8.59 10.09 -7.06
CA ASN A 140 -8.09 11.40 -7.43
C ASN A 140 -7.65 12.18 -6.20
N ASN A 141 -8.43 12.17 -5.12
CA ASN A 141 -8.06 12.79 -3.86
C ASN A 141 -6.81 12.15 -3.29
N LEU A 142 -6.73 10.82 -3.30
CA LEU A 142 -5.56 10.08 -2.82
C LEU A 142 -4.29 10.50 -3.59
N TRP A 143 -4.27 10.39 -4.91
CA TRP A 143 -3.08 10.67 -5.71
C TRP A 143 -2.76 12.17 -5.84
N ILE A 144 -3.74 13.07 -5.66
CA ILE A 144 -3.46 14.49 -5.48
C ILE A 144 -2.61 14.70 -4.23
N ARG A 145 -2.96 14.06 -3.11
CA ARG A 145 -2.20 14.18 -1.86
C ARG A 145 -0.84 13.51 -1.89
N GLU A 146 -0.69 12.43 -2.65
CA GLU A 146 0.59 11.72 -2.76
C GLU A 146 1.58 12.47 -3.68
N SER A 147 1.14 12.98 -4.83
CA SER A 147 2.08 13.53 -5.82
C SER A 147 1.54 14.61 -6.74
N GLN A 148 0.29 15.06 -6.55
CA GLN A 148 -0.42 15.89 -7.53
C GLN A 148 -0.45 15.27 -8.94
N TRP A 149 -0.47 13.93 -9.02
CA TRP A 149 -0.38 13.17 -10.28
C TRP A 149 0.94 13.33 -11.05
N ASP A 150 2.02 13.80 -10.41
CA ASP A 150 3.33 13.90 -11.06
C ASP A 150 4.06 12.54 -11.06
N PRO A 151 4.35 11.94 -12.23
CA PRO A 151 5.12 10.69 -12.33
C PRO A 151 6.61 10.83 -11.98
N ARG A 152 7.11 12.06 -11.82
CA ARG A 152 8.48 12.36 -11.37
C ARG A 152 8.55 12.75 -9.90
N ALA A 153 7.41 12.88 -9.21
CA ALA A 153 7.38 13.24 -7.79
C ALA A 153 8.25 12.28 -6.99
N LYS A 154 9.23 12.83 -6.26
CA LYS A 154 10.12 12.06 -5.40
C LYS A 154 10.17 12.70 -4.03
N ASN A 155 9.88 11.93 -3.01
CA ASN A 155 10.10 12.35 -1.64
C ASN A 155 11.61 12.22 -1.31
N PRO A 156 12.32 13.31 -0.96
CA PRO A 156 13.77 13.27 -0.75
C PRO A 156 14.17 12.46 0.49
N THR A 157 13.33 12.45 1.53
CA THR A 157 13.61 11.77 2.79
C THR A 157 13.33 10.27 2.71
N SER A 158 12.17 9.88 2.16
CA SER A 158 11.77 8.46 2.10
C SER A 158 12.21 7.75 0.82
N GLY A 159 12.50 8.50 -0.26
CA GLY A 159 12.78 7.93 -1.58
C GLY A 159 11.54 7.37 -2.30
N ALA A 160 10.33 7.63 -1.80
CA ALA A 160 9.09 7.30 -2.50
C ALA A 160 9.03 8.02 -3.86
N LEU A 161 8.51 7.35 -4.90
CA LEU A 161 8.55 7.85 -6.27
C LEU A 161 7.23 7.65 -7.02
N GLY A 162 6.94 8.61 -7.90
CA GLY A 162 5.90 8.55 -8.92
C GLY A 162 4.52 8.89 -8.43
N ILE A 163 3.53 8.67 -9.30
CA ILE A 163 2.11 8.94 -9.03
C ILE A 163 1.64 8.27 -7.72
N PRO A 164 1.92 6.97 -7.47
CA PRO A 164 1.44 6.30 -6.25
C PRO A 164 2.38 6.46 -5.04
N GLN A 165 3.47 7.24 -5.15
CA GLN A 165 4.51 7.36 -4.12
C GLN A 165 4.97 5.97 -3.59
N ALA A 166 5.42 5.11 -4.49
CA ALA A 166 5.77 3.72 -4.16
C ALA A 166 7.02 3.60 -3.29
N LEU A 167 7.00 2.75 -2.25
CA LEU A 167 8.18 2.46 -1.41
C LEU A 167 8.41 0.96 -1.14
N PRO A 168 9.62 0.44 -1.39
CA PRO A 168 10.61 1.02 -2.29
C PRO A 168 10.09 1.09 -3.73
N ALA A 169 10.49 2.14 -4.46
CA ALA A 169 9.98 2.42 -5.80
C ALA A 169 10.19 1.28 -6.82
N TRP A 170 11.24 0.47 -6.64
CA TRP A 170 11.56 -0.65 -7.54
C TRP A 170 10.46 -1.72 -7.63
N LYS A 171 9.52 -1.78 -6.66
CA LYS A 171 8.37 -2.69 -6.72
C LYS A 171 7.50 -2.46 -7.95
N MET A 172 7.48 -1.23 -8.48
CA MET A 172 6.75 -0.92 -9.72
C MET A 172 7.28 -1.69 -10.93
N ARG A 173 8.49 -2.25 -10.86
CA ARG A 173 9.02 -3.16 -11.88
C ARG A 173 8.12 -4.36 -12.15
N ALA A 174 7.33 -4.79 -11.17
CA ALA A 174 6.37 -5.87 -11.34
C ALA A 174 5.23 -5.54 -12.33
N ALA A 175 4.95 -4.25 -12.56
CA ALA A 175 3.99 -3.80 -13.57
C ALA A 175 4.64 -3.51 -14.94
N GLY A 176 5.98 -3.35 -14.98
CA GLY A 176 6.71 -3.05 -16.21
C GLY A 176 8.14 -2.57 -15.92
N SER A 177 9.10 -2.95 -16.77
CA SER A 177 10.51 -2.56 -16.61
C SER A 177 10.76 -1.05 -16.74
N ASP A 178 9.85 -0.33 -17.41
CA ASP A 178 9.89 1.10 -17.69
C ASP A 178 9.25 1.98 -16.60
N TRP A 179 8.97 1.43 -15.43
CA TRP A 179 8.28 2.09 -14.30
C TRP A 179 8.85 3.46 -13.88
N ARG A 180 10.13 3.71 -14.12
CA ARG A 180 10.79 4.97 -13.74
C ARG A 180 10.29 6.17 -14.54
N THR A 181 9.87 5.95 -15.78
CA THR A 181 9.53 7.02 -16.72
C THR A 181 8.13 6.88 -17.30
N ASN A 182 7.52 5.70 -17.20
CA ASN A 182 6.20 5.42 -17.73
C ASN A 182 5.10 5.62 -16.66
N PRO A 183 4.26 6.67 -16.76
CA PRO A 183 3.18 6.93 -15.83
C PRO A 183 2.11 5.84 -15.82
N GLN A 184 1.82 5.20 -16.95
CA GLN A 184 0.85 4.09 -17.02
C GLN A 184 1.34 2.88 -16.22
N THR A 185 2.65 2.57 -16.27
CA THR A 185 3.24 1.50 -15.45
C THR A 185 3.11 1.82 -13.96
N GLN A 186 3.37 3.08 -13.57
CA GLN A 186 3.20 3.52 -12.19
C GLN A 186 1.75 3.40 -11.72
N MET A 187 0.79 3.86 -12.53
CA MET A 187 -0.64 3.80 -12.21
C MET A 187 -1.16 2.36 -12.18
N THR A 188 -0.71 1.50 -13.10
CA THR A 188 -1.04 0.06 -13.12
C THR A 188 -0.64 -0.59 -11.80
N TRP A 189 0.60 -0.35 -11.38
CA TRP A 189 1.10 -0.86 -10.10
C TRP A 189 0.33 -0.29 -8.91
N GLY A 190 0.10 1.02 -8.88
CA GLY A 190 -0.61 1.71 -7.80
C GLY A 190 -2.05 1.20 -7.62
N LEU A 191 -2.78 1.01 -8.72
CA LEU A 191 -4.15 0.48 -8.70
C LEU A 191 -4.19 -0.99 -8.27
N GLY A 192 -3.23 -1.80 -8.73
CA GLY A 192 -3.08 -3.18 -8.27
C GLY A 192 -2.80 -3.26 -6.76
N TYR A 193 -1.94 -2.37 -6.25
CA TYR A 193 -1.67 -2.26 -4.81
C TYR A 193 -2.93 -1.86 -4.03
N ILE A 194 -3.68 -0.87 -4.52
CA ILE A 194 -4.96 -0.46 -3.92
C ILE A 194 -5.92 -1.65 -3.84
N LYS A 195 -6.08 -2.40 -4.94
CA LYS A 195 -6.93 -3.58 -4.97
C LYS A 195 -6.50 -4.61 -3.92
N ALA A 196 -5.20 -4.93 -3.88
CA ALA A 196 -4.66 -5.97 -3.01
C ALA A 196 -4.75 -5.62 -1.52
N ARG A 197 -4.67 -4.34 -1.15
CA ARG A 197 -4.60 -3.92 0.26
C ARG A 197 -5.86 -3.31 0.84
N TYR A 198 -6.63 -2.63 0.00
CA TYR A 198 -7.81 -1.88 0.43
C TYR A 198 -9.09 -2.31 -0.29
N GLY A 199 -8.99 -3.21 -1.26
CA GLY A 199 -10.12 -3.74 -2.02
C GLY A 199 -10.69 -2.78 -3.06
N THR A 200 -10.73 -1.47 -2.77
CA THR A 200 -11.23 -0.40 -3.65
C THR A 200 -10.49 0.93 -3.39
N PRO A 201 -10.49 1.88 -4.36
CA PRO A 201 -10.00 3.24 -4.16
C PRO A 201 -10.64 3.97 -2.98
N CYS A 202 -11.96 3.85 -2.80
CA CYS A 202 -12.61 4.46 -1.64
C CYS A 202 -12.25 3.78 -0.32
N GLY A 203 -12.00 2.46 -0.31
CA GLY A 203 -11.42 1.79 0.84
C GLY A 203 -10.03 2.34 1.20
N ALA A 204 -9.20 2.61 0.18
CA ALA A 204 -7.89 3.21 0.37
C ALA A 204 -7.98 4.65 0.89
N TRP A 205 -8.90 5.45 0.35
CA TRP A 205 -9.13 6.83 0.77
C TRP A 205 -9.70 6.90 2.21
N SER A 206 -10.64 6.04 2.58
CA SER A 206 -11.12 5.98 3.97
C SER A 206 -9.99 5.60 4.93
N ALA A 207 -9.17 4.61 4.58
CA ALA A 207 -8.00 4.24 5.36
C ALA A 207 -6.93 5.35 5.41
N PHE A 208 -6.86 6.22 4.39
CA PHE A 208 -6.04 7.43 4.41
C PHE A 208 -6.55 8.41 5.46
N GLN A 209 -7.85 8.70 5.43
CA GLN A 209 -8.49 9.69 6.31
C GLN A 209 -8.43 9.27 7.78
N GLN A 210 -8.68 7.99 8.10
CA GLN A 210 -8.68 7.48 9.48
C GLN A 210 -7.31 7.60 10.19
N LYS A 211 -6.22 7.69 9.43
CA LYS A 211 -4.88 7.79 10.02
C LYS A 211 -4.57 9.17 10.61
N ASN A 212 -5.50 10.14 10.54
CA ASN A 212 -5.48 11.42 11.24
C ASN A 212 -4.14 12.18 11.21
N TRP A 213 -3.30 11.94 10.20
CA TRP A 213 -2.00 12.61 10.09
C TRP A 213 -2.07 13.90 9.29
N TYR A 214 -3.25 14.51 9.19
CA TYR A 214 -3.46 15.83 8.60
C TYR A 214 -4.67 16.50 9.23
#